data_AF-A0A846BNL5-F1
#
_entry.id   AF-A0A846BNL5-F1
#
_cell.length_a   1.000
_cell.length_b   1.000
_cell.length_c   1.000
_cell.angle_alpha   90.00
_cell.angle_beta   90.00
_cell.angle_gamma   90.00
#
_symmetry.space_group_name_H-M   'P 1'
#
loop_
_entity.id
_entity.type
_entity.pdbx_description
1 polymer ?
#
loop_
_entity_poly.entity_id
_entity_poly.type
_entity_poly.pdbx_seq_one_letter_code
_entity_poly.pdbx_strand_id
1 'polypeptide(L)'
;MSIRYRMVRKNQVSNLTRLDWIEQGLKTLAETGVETVRVEPLAKVLGVTKGSFYWHFKNREDFLEAILQEWVNWQTNSIIEQVEALGGDATT
;
A
#
# COMPACT_ATOMS: atom_id res chain seq x y z
N MET A 1 -19.49 -8.76 -5.63
CA MET A 1 -18.19 -9.43 -5.40
C MET A 1 -17.41 -8.59 -4.39
N SER A 2 -17.39 -8.97 -3.12
CA SER A 2 -16.79 -8.16 -2.04
C SER A 2 -15.39 -8.68 -1.79
N ILE A 3 -14.37 -7.86 -2.11
CA ILE A 3 -12.99 -8.13 -1.74
C ILE A 3 -12.92 -8.01 -0.22
N ARG A 4 -13.09 -9.14 0.48
CA ARG A 4 -12.94 -9.22 1.92
C ARG A 4 -11.46 -9.11 2.25
N TYR A 5 -10.98 -7.89 2.41
CA TYR A 5 -9.62 -7.66 2.87
C TYR A 5 -9.51 -8.18 4.32
N ARG A 6 -8.54 -9.06 4.52
CA ARG A 6 -8.32 -9.94 5.67
C ARG A 6 -8.02 -9.12 6.93
N MET A 7 -9.01 -8.86 7.77
CA MET A 7 -8.76 -8.50 9.18
C MET A 7 -8.27 -9.75 9.94
N VAL A 8 -6.96 -9.94 10.01
CA VAL A 8 -6.36 -10.76 11.07
C VAL A 8 -5.66 -9.81 12.05
N ARG A 9 -6.38 -9.42 13.10
CA ARG A 9 -5.73 -8.90 14.32
C ARG A 9 -5.06 -10.08 15.02
N LYS A 10 -3.73 -10.16 14.97
CA LYS A 10 -2.93 -10.96 15.91
C LYS A 10 -1.90 -10.06 16.58
N ASN A 11 -2.11 -9.86 17.88
CA ASN A 11 -1.15 -9.30 18.82
C ASN A 11 0.08 -10.21 18.91
N GLN A 12 1.09 -9.90 18.12
CA GLN A 12 2.48 -10.33 18.24
C GLN A 12 3.30 -9.10 17.88
N VAL A 13 4.46 -8.90 18.49
CA VAL A 13 5.42 -7.89 18.03
C VAL A 13 5.97 -8.38 16.67
N SER A 14 5.13 -8.35 15.64
CA SER A 14 5.53 -8.61 14.27
C SER A 14 6.32 -7.38 13.84
N ASN A 15 7.59 -7.59 13.48
CA ASN A 15 8.35 -6.56 12.78
C ASN A 15 7.51 -6.09 11.60
N LEU A 16 7.00 -4.86 11.71
CA LEU A 16 6.21 -4.25 10.66
C LEU A 16 7.07 -4.26 9.39
N THR A 17 6.48 -4.69 8.29
CA THR A 17 7.21 -4.82 7.03
C THR A 17 7.18 -3.51 6.26
N ARG A 18 8.05 -3.41 5.24
CA ARG A 18 8.01 -2.29 4.29
C ARG A 18 6.64 -2.16 3.61
N LEU A 19 5.97 -3.28 3.35
CA LEU A 19 4.67 -3.31 2.69
C LEU A 19 3.55 -2.76 3.59
N ASP A 20 3.55 -3.10 4.88
CA ASP A 20 2.55 -2.58 5.83
C ASP A 20 2.55 -1.04 5.90
N TRP A 21 3.74 -0.43 5.81
CA TRP A 21 3.87 1.03 5.69
C TRP A 21 3.28 1.56 4.38
N ILE A 22 3.58 0.89 3.26
CA ILE A 22 3.10 1.30 1.93
C ILE A 22 1.58 1.22 1.85
N GLU A 23 0.98 0.14 2.31
CA GLU A 23 -0.47 -0.05 2.31
C GLU A 23 -1.18 1.01 3.16
N GLN A 24 -0.64 1.29 4.36
CA GLN A 24 -1.20 2.33 5.22
C GLN A 24 -1.01 3.74 4.62
N GLY A 25 0.13 3.98 3.94
CA GLY A 25 0.37 5.22 3.20
C GLY A 25 -0.58 5.42 2.02
N LEU A 26 -0.83 4.35 1.23
CA LEU A 26 -1.81 4.34 0.14
C LEU A 26 -3.22 4.65 0.64
N LYS A 27 -3.62 4.05 1.77
CA LYS A 27 -4.92 4.32 2.40
C LYS A 27 -5.04 5.79 2.79
N THR A 28 -4.04 6.34 3.47
CA THR A 28 -4.04 7.76 3.88
C THR A 28 -4.06 8.70 2.67
N LEU A 29 -3.29 8.38 1.62
CA LEU A 29 -3.27 9.13 0.37
C LEU A 29 -4.67 9.18 -0.27
N ALA A 30 -5.35 8.04 -0.37
CA ALA A 30 -6.69 7.93 -0.96
C ALA A 30 -7.76 8.70 -0.16
N GLU A 31 -7.63 8.75 1.17
CA GLU A 31 -8.63 9.40 2.05
C GLU A 31 -8.41 10.91 2.17
N THR A 32 -7.16 11.39 2.11
CA THR A 32 -6.81 12.74 2.58
C THR A 32 -5.80 13.51 1.72
N GLY A 33 -5.31 12.93 0.63
CA GLY A 33 -4.32 13.56 -0.25
C GLY A 33 -2.87 13.40 0.22
N VAL A 34 -1.91 13.94 -0.54
CA VAL A 34 -0.47 13.66 -0.34
C VAL A 34 0.15 14.38 0.88
N GLU A 35 -0.35 15.57 1.21
CA GLU A 35 0.16 16.43 2.30
C GLU A 35 -0.01 15.81 3.70
N THR A 36 -0.93 14.87 3.84
CA THR A 36 -1.28 14.20 5.10
C THR A 36 -0.52 12.89 5.32
N VAL A 37 0.17 12.39 4.30
CA VAL A 37 1.04 11.20 4.40
C VAL A 37 2.31 11.60 5.18
N ARG A 38 2.23 11.51 6.50
CA ARG A 38 3.29 11.87 7.45
C ARG A 38 3.69 10.67 8.29
N VAL A 39 4.98 10.51 8.53
CA VAL A 39 5.54 9.34 9.23
C VAL A 39 4.97 9.16 10.64
N GLU A 40 4.83 10.25 11.41
CA GLU A 40 4.39 10.18 12.81
C GLU A 40 2.92 9.76 12.98
N PRO A 41 1.95 10.33 12.26
CA PRO A 41 0.58 9.81 12.24
C PRO A 41 0.51 8.34 11.80
N LEU A 42 1.23 7.96 10.74
CA LEU A 42 1.24 6.59 10.25
C LEU A 42 1.81 5.62 11.28
N ALA A 43 2.92 5.98 11.94
CA ALA A 43 3.51 5.20 13.04
C ALA A 43 2.50 4.96 14.17
N LYS A 44 1.73 5.98 14.54
CA LYS A 44 0.65 5.86 15.55
C LYS A 44 -0.44 4.90 15.11
N VAL A 45 -0.88 4.98 13.85
CA VAL A 45 -1.90 4.08 13.29
C VAL A 45 -1.40 2.62 13.26
N LEU A 46 -0.12 2.44 12.91
CA LEU A 46 0.54 1.14 12.81
C LEU A 46 1.01 0.58 14.17
N GLY A 47 0.92 1.35 15.25
CA GLY A 47 1.33 0.92 16.59
C GLY A 47 2.84 0.74 16.76
N VAL A 48 3.65 1.47 15.98
CA VAL A 48 5.13 1.39 16.00
C VAL A 48 5.77 2.76 16.24
N THR A 49 7.09 2.76 16.47
CA THR A 49 7.83 4.01 16.67
C THR A 49 8.17 4.65 15.33
N LYS A 50 8.41 5.98 15.33
CA LYS A 50 9.02 6.66 14.17
C LYS A 50 10.38 6.06 13.79
N GLY A 51 11.12 5.53 14.77
CA GLY A 51 12.41 4.87 14.52
C GLY A 51 12.29 3.63 13.64
N SER A 52 11.19 2.86 13.75
CA SER A 52 10.99 1.66 12.93
C SER A 52 10.87 1.99 11.43
N PHE A 53 10.35 3.17 11.09
CA PHE A 53 10.25 3.65 9.71
C PHE A 53 11.61 3.69 9.00
N TYR A 54 12.64 4.18 9.68
CA TYR A 54 13.95 4.39 9.09
C TYR A 54 14.72 3.09 8.79
N TRP A 55 14.23 1.94 9.25
CA TRP A 55 14.74 0.63 8.81
C TRP A 55 14.24 0.24 7.42
N HIS A 56 13.14 0.84 6.95
CA HIS A 56 12.49 0.52 5.68
C HIS A 56 12.67 1.60 4.62
N PHE A 57 12.73 2.87 5.04
CA PHE A 57 12.80 4.02 4.14
C PHE A 57 13.84 5.03 4.62
N LYS A 58 14.55 5.63 3.66
CA LYS A 58 15.59 6.62 3.99
C LYS A 58 14.99 7.94 4.44
N ASN A 59 13.90 8.35 3.82
CA ASN A 59 13.21 9.61 4.05
C ASN A 59 11.74 9.51 3.58
N ARG A 60 11.01 10.62 3.63
CA ARG A 60 9.60 10.65 3.24
C ARG A 60 9.44 10.51 1.73
N GLU A 61 10.37 11.07 0.96
CA GLU A 61 10.34 11.04 -0.51
C GLU A 61 10.46 9.61 -1.03
N ASP A 62 11.41 8.83 -0.51
CA ASP A 62 11.60 7.38 -0.80
C ASP A 62 10.35 6.56 -0.47
N PHE A 63 9.65 6.94 0.60
CA PHE A 63 8.38 6.31 0.97
C PHE A 63 7.23 6.68 0.02
N LEU A 64 7.11 7.95 -0.38
CA LEU A 64 6.09 8.37 -1.35
C LEU A 64 6.33 7.74 -2.72
N GLU A 65 7.58 7.63 -3.16
CA GLU A 65 7.93 6.93 -4.39
C GLU A 65 7.52 5.45 -4.31
N ALA A 66 7.79 4.78 -3.19
CA ALA A 66 7.37 3.40 -2.97
C ALA A 66 5.85 3.21 -3.02
N ILE A 67 5.09 4.14 -2.43
CA ILE A 67 3.62 4.18 -2.51
C ILE A 67 3.16 4.29 -3.96
N LEU A 68 3.73 5.23 -4.72
CA LEU A 68 3.36 5.44 -6.12
C LEU A 68 3.69 4.21 -6.98
N GLN A 69 4.85 3.59 -6.77
CA GLN A 69 5.22 2.37 -7.49
C GLN A 69 4.27 1.21 -7.19
N GLU A 70 3.89 1.02 -5.93
CA GLU A 70 2.92 -0.03 -5.57
C GLU A 70 1.55 0.23 -6.20
N TRP A 71 1.10 1.49 -6.22
CA TRP A 71 -0.14 1.87 -6.91
C TRP A 71 -0.08 1.57 -8.42
N VAL A 72 1.02 1.92 -9.09
CA VAL A 72 1.24 1.63 -10.52
C VAL A 72 1.23 0.12 -10.77
N ASN A 73 1.87 -0.66 -9.91
CA ASN A 73 1.91 -2.13 -10.03
C ASN A 73 0.50 -2.74 -9.91
N TRP A 74 -0.31 -2.28 -8.94
CA TRP A 74 -1.69 -2.72 -8.79
C TRP A 74 -2.56 -2.34 -10.00
N GLN A 75 -2.38 -1.14 -10.57
CA GLN A 75 -3.10 -0.73 -11.77
C GLN A 75 -2.68 -1.53 -13.02
N THR A 76 -1.39 -1.79 -13.17
CA THR A 76 -0.84 -2.52 -14.33
C THR A 76 -1.30 -3.98 -14.33
N ASN A 77 -1.33 -4.63 -13.17
CA ASN A 77 -1.84 -6.00 -13.04
C ASN A 77 -3.37 -6.07 -13.22
N SER A 78 -4.12 -5.01 -12.87
CA SER A 78 -5.58 -4.97 -13.00
C SER A 78 -6.05 -4.72 -14.45
N ILE A 79 -5.23 -4.10 -15.32
CA ILE A 79 -5.57 -3.93 -16.74
C ILE A 79 -5.48 -5.26 -17.50
N ILE A 80 -4.49 -6.11 -17.17
CA ILE A 80 -4.32 -7.42 -17.80
C ILE A 80 -5.52 -8.33 -17.48
N GLU A 81 -5.93 -8.41 -16.20
CA GLU A 81 -7.09 -9.21 -15.79
C GLU A 81 -8.40 -8.70 -16.41
N GLN A 82 -8.55 -7.39 -16.62
CA GLN A 82 -9.74 -6.82 -17.27
C GLN A 82 -9.78 -7.08 -18.79
N VAL A 83 -8.63 -7.12 -19.45
CA VAL A 83 -8.54 -7.47 -20.88
C VAL A 83 -8.81 -8.97 -21.09
N GLU A 84 -8.34 -9.84 -20.19
CA GLU A 84 -8.62 -11.27 -20.24
C GLU A 84 -10.09 -11.60 -19.91
N ALA A 85 -10.70 -10.86 -18.98
CA ALA A 85 -12.11 -11.02 -18.61
C ALA A 85 -13.10 -10.56 -19.70
N LEU A 86 -12.66 -9.75 -20.67
CA LEU A 86 -13.48 -9.27 -21.79
C LEU A 86 -13.44 -10.19 -23.02
N GLY A 87 -12.77 -11.34 -22.95
CA GLY A 87 -12.80 -12.33 -24.03
C GLY A 87 -12.11 -11.80 -25.28
N GLY A 88 -10.78 -11.73 -25.23
CA GLY A 88 -9.95 -11.63 -26.44
C GLY A 88 -10.04 -12.90 -27.28
N ASP A 89 -11.23 -13.26 -27.76
CA ASP A 89 -11.40 -14.13 -28.92
C ASP A 89 -11.00 -13.32 -30.15
N ALA A 90 -9.69 -13.29 -30.42
CA ALA A 90 -9.20 -13.03 -31.77
C ALA A 90 -9.43 -14.30 -32.62
N THR A 91 -10.70 -14.64 -32.85
CA THR A 91 -11.10 -15.41 -34.02
C THR A 91 -11.81 -14.47 -34.97
N THR A 92 -11.04 -13.79 -35.83
CA THR A 92 -11.37 -13.44 -37.23
C THR A 92 -10.10 -12.91 -37.89
#